data_AF-A0AAU2SG82-F1
#
_entry.id   AF-A0AAU2SG82-F1
#
_cell.length_a   1.000
_cell.length_b   1.000
_cell.length_c   1.000
_cell.angle_alpha   90.00
_cell.angle_beta   90.00
_cell.angle_gamma   90.00
#
_symmetry.space_group_name_H-M   'P 1'
#
loop_
_entity.id
_entity.type
_entity.pdbx_description
1 polymer ?
#
loop_
_entity_poly.entity_id
_entity_poly.type
_entity_poly.pdbx_seq_one_letter_code
_entity_poly.pdbx_strand_id
1 'polypeptide(L)'
;MMDVLPYLVAVWIFLVGCYGLATSRNLIHAVGCLSVCQSATYVLLLAVGYRDDATAPVFSDLKPGSRPVVDPVVQALALTDVVVGATVTALLLALVVQVSKRHGTIDPDELSELRG
;
A
#
# COMPACT_ATOMS: atom_id res chain seq x y z
N MET A 1 -13.35 -0.29 -21.94
CA MET A 1 -12.37 -1.41 -21.85
C MET A 1 -11.06 -0.96 -21.20
N MET A 2 -10.66 0.30 -21.38
CA MET A 2 -9.57 0.91 -20.60
C MET A 2 -9.92 1.12 -19.12
N ASP A 3 -11.20 1.03 -18.76
CA ASP A 3 -11.72 1.28 -17.40
C ASP A 3 -11.48 0.13 -16.42
N VAL A 4 -11.41 -1.12 -16.92
CA VAL A 4 -11.29 -2.33 -16.10
C VAL A 4 -9.83 -2.70 -15.83
N LEU A 5 -8.93 -2.26 -16.71
CA LEU A 5 -7.49 -2.48 -16.65
C LEU A 5 -6.86 -2.07 -15.30
N PRO A 6 -7.13 -0.86 -14.75
CA PRO A 6 -6.57 -0.45 -13.46
C PRO A 6 -7.05 -1.32 -12.29
N TYR A 7 -8.30 -1.80 -12.31
CA TYR A 7 -8.81 -2.73 -11.30
C TYR A 7 -8.10 -4.09 -11.36
N LEU A 8 -7.90 -4.63 -12.57
CA LEU A 8 -7.17 -5.89 -12.75
C LEU A 8 -5.71 -5.77 -12.29
N VAL A 9 -5.06 -4.64 -12.58
CA VAL A 9 -3.69 -4.37 -12.12
C VAL A 9 -3.63 -4.28 -10.60
N ALA A 10 -4.59 -3.59 -9.96
CA ALA A 10 -4.66 -3.53 -8.49
C ALA A 10 -4.79 -4.92 -7.88
N VAL A 11 -5.72 -5.75 -8.40
CA VAL A 11 -5.90 -7.13 -7.93
C VAL A 11 -4.63 -7.95 -8.14
N TRP A 12 -3.97 -7.81 -9.28
CA TRP A 12 -2.73 -8.52 -9.57
C TRP A 12 -1.61 -8.14 -8.60
N ILE A 13 -1.38 -6.85 -8.36
CA ILE A 13 -0.36 -6.37 -7.40
C ILE A 13 -0.67 -6.88 -6.00
N PHE A 14 -1.94 -6.85 -5.59
CA PHE A 14 -2.37 -7.34 -4.28
C PHE A 14 -2.09 -8.84 -4.13
N LEU A 15 -2.43 -9.66 -5.13
CA LEU A 15 -2.16 -11.09 -5.13
C LEU A 15 -0.66 -11.40 -5.07
N VAL A 16 0.17 -10.67 -5.83
CA VAL A 16 1.63 -10.82 -5.80
C VAL A 16 2.19 -10.47 -4.41
N GLY A 17 1.71 -9.39 -3.80
CA GLY A 17 2.09 -9.00 -2.44
C GLY A 17 1.70 -10.06 -1.41
N CYS A 18 0.46 -10.56 -1.46
CA CYS A 18 -0.02 -11.60 -0.54
C CYS A 18 0.74 -12.91 -0.71
N TYR A 19 1.02 -13.31 -1.96
CA TYR A 19 1.81 -14.50 -2.26
C TYR A 19 3.24 -14.37 -1.72
N GLY A 20 3.87 -13.21 -1.94
CA GLY A 20 5.20 -12.90 -1.41
C GLY A 20 5.23 -12.92 0.11
N LEU A 21 4.20 -12.38 0.76
CA LEU A 21 4.07 -12.38 2.22
C LEU A 21 3.95 -13.80 2.78
N ALA A 22 3.08 -14.63 2.19
CA ALA A 22 2.87 -16.02 2.62
C ALA A 22 4.11 -16.91 2.42
N THR A 23 4.94 -16.61 1.43
CA THR A 23 6.15 -17.40 1.11
C THR A 23 7.42 -16.83 1.78
N SER A 24 7.31 -15.70 2.47
CA SER A 24 8.47 -15.01 3.03
C SER A 24 9.06 -15.76 4.24
N ARG A 25 10.34 -16.12 4.13
CA ARG A 25 11.16 -16.70 5.22
C ARG A 25 12.02 -15.67 5.95
N ASN A 26 11.91 -14.41 5.58
CA ASN A 26 12.68 -13.31 6.17
C ASN A 26 11.72 -12.22 6.58
N LEU A 27 11.76 -11.79 7.84
CA LEU A 27 10.87 -10.74 8.33
C LEU A 27 11.03 -9.41 7.58
N ILE A 28 12.24 -9.07 7.13
CA ILE A 28 12.48 -7.86 6.31
C ILE A 28 11.75 -7.98 4.96
N HIS A 29 11.83 -9.16 4.33
CA HIS A 29 11.14 -9.42 3.07
C HIS A 29 9.61 -9.41 3.26
N ALA A 30 9.12 -9.97 4.36
CA ALA A 30 7.70 -9.93 4.73
C ALA A 30 7.17 -8.48 4.80
N VAL A 31 7.91 -7.58 5.46
CA VAL A 31 7.55 -6.16 5.53
C VAL A 31 7.56 -5.50 4.14
N GLY A 32 8.52 -5.85 3.28
CA GLY A 32 8.54 -5.41 1.89
C GLY A 32 7.29 -5.88 1.11
N CYS A 33 6.92 -7.15 1.23
CA CYS A 33 5.70 -7.69 0.60
C CYS A 33 4.43 -7.00 1.11
N LEU A 34 4.37 -6.64 2.40
CA LEU A 34 3.26 -5.88 2.97
C LEU A 34 3.15 -4.48 2.34
N SER A 35 4.28 -3.81 2.09
CA SER A 35 4.31 -2.52 1.39
C SER A 35 3.80 -2.65 -0.05
N VAL A 36 4.12 -3.76 -0.74
CA VAL A 36 3.59 -4.06 -2.07
C VAL A 36 2.07 -4.27 -2.02
N CYS A 37 1.55 -5.01 -1.04
CA CYS A 37 0.10 -5.14 -0.84
C CYS A 37 -0.58 -3.77 -0.69
N GLN A 38 0.04 -2.87 0.07
CA GLN A 38 -0.52 -1.54 0.28
C GLN A 38 -0.50 -0.68 -0.99
N SER A 39 0.53 -0.83 -1.83
CA SER A 39 0.58 -0.14 -3.12
C SER A 39 -0.61 -0.48 -4.03
N ALA A 40 -1.15 -1.70 -3.92
CA ALA A 40 -2.35 -2.10 -4.64
C ALA A 40 -3.59 -1.30 -4.22
N THR A 41 -3.71 -0.97 -2.92
CA THR A 41 -4.79 -0.13 -2.40
C THR A 41 -4.74 1.28 -3.01
N TYR A 42 -3.54 1.85 -3.19
CA TYR A 42 -3.41 3.14 -3.87
C TYR A 42 -3.95 3.09 -5.29
N VAL A 43 -3.54 2.08 -6.08
CA VAL A 43 -4.00 1.89 -7.46
C VAL A 43 -5.52 1.70 -7.50
N LEU A 44 -6.08 0.95 -6.56
CA LEU A 44 -7.53 0.74 -6.44
C LEU A 44 -8.28 2.04 -6.13
N LEU A 45 -7.81 2.82 -5.15
CA LEU A 45 -8.42 4.11 -4.79
C LEU A 45 -8.38 5.07 -5.97
N LEU A 46 -7.22 5.20 -6.64
CA LEU A 46 -7.08 6.02 -7.84
C LEU A 46 -8.04 5.58 -8.96
N ALA A 47 -8.23 4.27 -9.17
CA ALA A 47 -9.17 3.76 -10.15
C ALA A 47 -10.63 4.13 -9.85
N VAL A 48 -11.02 4.17 -8.57
CA VAL A 48 -12.37 4.55 -8.12
C VAL A 48 -12.61 6.06 -8.21
N GLY A 49 -11.61 6.88 -7.89
CA GLY A 49 -11.72 8.34 -7.92
C GLY A 49 -11.54 8.98 -9.30
N TYR A 50 -11.15 8.18 -10.30
CA TYR A 50 -10.91 8.66 -11.66
C TYR A 50 -12.22 9.04 -12.36
N ARG A 51 -12.21 10.19 -13.04
CA ARG A 51 -13.30 10.66 -13.90
C ARG A 51 -12.72 11.19 -15.20
N ASP A 52 -13.33 10.82 -16.31
CA ASP A 52 -12.99 11.34 -17.63
C ASP A 52 -13.23 12.87 -17.68
N ASP A 53 -12.32 13.57 -18.38
CA ASP A 53 -12.32 15.04 -18.55
C ASP A 53 -12.18 15.85 -17.24
N ALA A 54 -11.84 15.18 -16.12
CA ALA A 54 -11.72 15.83 -14.82
C ALA A 54 -10.31 16.36 -14.55
N THR A 55 -10.23 17.51 -13.88
CA THR A 55 -8.99 18.17 -13.45
C THR A 55 -8.71 17.93 -11.96
N ALA A 56 -7.45 18.07 -11.56
CA ALA A 56 -7.05 18.00 -10.15
C ALA A 56 -7.86 19.00 -9.30
N PRO A 57 -8.24 18.65 -8.05
CA PRO A 57 -9.06 19.50 -7.19
C PRO A 57 -8.22 20.63 -6.56
N VAL A 58 -7.64 21.48 -7.42
CA VAL A 58 -6.85 22.66 -7.06
C VAL A 58 -7.50 23.87 -7.71
N PHE A 59 -8.14 24.70 -6.89
CA PHE A 59 -8.83 25.91 -7.33
C PHE A 59 -7.87 27.10 -7.28
N SER A 60 -6.82 27.10 -8.11
CA SER A 60 -5.86 28.21 -8.16
C SER A 60 -6.30 29.36 -9.08
N ASP A 61 -6.87 29.06 -10.26
CA ASP A 61 -7.18 30.09 -11.29
C ASP A 61 -8.46 29.85 -12.11
N LEU A 62 -9.29 28.85 -11.74
CA LEU A 62 -10.51 28.52 -12.49
C LEU A 62 -11.77 28.98 -11.78
N LYS A 63 -12.69 29.62 -12.53
CA LYS A 63 -14.06 29.87 -12.07
C LYS A 63 -14.70 28.56 -11.61
N PRO A 64 -15.36 28.52 -10.43
CA PRO A 64 -16.10 27.35 -9.99
C PRO A 64 -17.07 26.88 -11.09
N GLY A 65 -16.98 25.60 -11.49
CA GLY A 65 -17.84 25.00 -12.52
C GLY A 65 -17.30 25.00 -13.96
N SER A 66 -16.07 25.45 -14.21
CA SER A 66 -15.51 25.50 -15.58
C SER A 66 -15.13 24.13 -16.15
N ARG A 67 -14.75 23.17 -15.30
CA ARG A 67 -14.34 21.80 -15.66
C ARG A 67 -14.74 20.82 -14.55
N PRO A 68 -15.04 19.55 -14.89
CA PRO A 68 -15.21 18.50 -13.88
C PRO A 68 -13.92 18.36 -13.05
N VAL A 69 -14.03 17.97 -11.78
CA VAL A 69 -12.90 17.67 -10.91
C VAL A 69 -12.96 16.22 -10.45
N VAL A 70 -11.78 15.60 -10.26
CA VAL A 70 -11.69 14.26 -9.68
C VAL A 70 -12.12 14.28 -8.22
N ASP A 71 -12.52 13.13 -7.67
CA ASP A 71 -13.07 13.07 -6.32
C ASP A 71 -12.02 13.47 -5.26
N PRO A 72 -12.18 14.63 -4.58
CA PRO A 72 -11.22 15.09 -3.58
C PRO A 72 -11.22 14.20 -2.32
N VAL A 73 -12.31 13.46 -2.06
CA VAL A 73 -12.39 12.53 -0.93
C VAL A 73 -11.45 11.36 -1.16
N VAL A 74 -11.44 10.81 -2.36
CA VAL A 74 -10.55 9.69 -2.72
C VAL A 74 -9.08 10.12 -2.62
N GLN A 75 -8.76 11.35 -3.03
CA GLN A 75 -7.40 11.88 -2.91
C GLN A 75 -6.97 12.04 -1.43
N ALA A 76 -7.87 12.52 -0.56
CA ALA A 76 -7.60 12.62 0.87
C ALA A 76 -7.43 11.24 1.54
N LEU A 77 -8.23 10.25 1.15
CA LEU A 77 -8.11 8.87 1.62
C LEU A 77 -6.76 8.25 1.20
N ALA A 78 -6.37 8.43 -0.07
CA ALA A 78 -5.10 7.93 -0.58
C ALA A 78 -3.90 8.54 0.16
N LEU A 79 -3.90 9.86 0.41
CA LEU A 79 -2.81 10.52 1.14
C LEU A 79 -2.72 10.04 2.59
N THR A 80 -3.87 9.80 3.23
CA THR A 80 -3.93 9.26 4.59
C THR A 80 -3.37 7.84 4.64
N ASP A 81 -3.75 6.99 3.68
CA ASP A 81 -3.27 5.62 3.59
C ASP A 81 -1.74 5.56 3.41
N VAL A 82 -1.17 6.46 2.58
CA VAL A 82 0.29 6.55 2.39
C VAL A 82 1.03 6.81 3.71
N VAL A 83 0.51 7.73 4.54
CA VAL A 83 1.13 8.05 5.84
C VAL A 83 0.99 6.85 6.80
N VAL A 84 -0.17 6.21 6.86
CA VAL A 84 -0.38 5.00 7.67
C VAL A 84 0.56 3.89 7.21
N GLY A 85 0.77 3.72 5.91
CA GLY A 85 1.68 2.73 5.37
C GLY A 85 3.13 2.93 5.75
N ALA A 86 3.61 4.17 5.62
CA ALA A 86 4.96 4.52 6.04
C ALA A 86 5.17 4.27 7.54
N THR A 87 4.21 4.65 8.38
CA THR A 87 4.29 4.45 9.84
C THR A 87 4.25 2.97 10.24
N VAL A 88 3.37 2.16 9.65
CA VAL A 88 3.31 0.71 9.89
C VAL A 88 4.60 0.02 9.42
N THR A 89 5.11 0.38 8.24
CA THR A 89 6.38 -0.16 7.72
C THR A 89 7.54 0.15 8.65
N ALA A 90 7.67 1.40 9.10
CA ALA A 90 8.71 1.82 10.04
C ALA A 90 8.60 1.08 11.38
N LEU A 91 7.38 0.94 11.91
CA LEU A 91 7.13 0.21 13.16
C LEU A 91 7.51 -1.27 13.04
N LEU A 92 7.10 -1.94 11.94
CA LEU A 92 7.43 -3.34 11.71
C LEU A 92 8.94 -3.52 11.57
N LEU A 93 9.64 -2.67 10.81
CA LEU A 93 11.10 -2.75 10.72
C LEU A 93 11.77 -2.53 12.08
N ALA A 94 11.29 -1.59 12.90
CA ALA A 94 11.80 -1.39 14.25
C ALA A 94 11.59 -2.64 15.13
N LEU A 95 10.46 -3.34 14.98
CA LEU A 95 10.23 -4.63 15.64
C LEU A 95 11.18 -5.71 15.13
N VAL A 96 11.40 -5.80 13.82
CA VAL A 96 12.37 -6.76 13.23
C VAL A 96 13.77 -6.53 13.79
N VAL A 97 14.21 -5.28 13.93
CA VAL A 97 15.50 -4.95 14.56
C VAL A 97 15.55 -5.41 16.02
N GLN A 98 14.47 -5.23 16.79
CA GLN A 98 14.41 -5.70 18.17
C GLN A 98 14.44 -7.23 18.29
N VAL A 99 13.71 -7.92 17.40
CA VAL A 99 13.68 -9.38 17.33
C VAL A 99 15.06 -9.91 17.00
N SER A 100 15.71 -9.34 15.98
CA SER A 100 17.08 -9.70 15.57
C SER A 100 18.08 -9.51 16.71
N LYS A 101 17.99 -8.41 17.48
CA LYS A 101 18.86 -8.18 18.64
C LYS A 101 18.65 -9.18 19.79
N ARG A 102 17.42 -9.65 20.00
CA ARG A 102 17.07 -10.53 21.13
C ARG A 102 17.29 -12.01 20.81
N HIS A 103 16.96 -12.46 19.60
CA HIS A 103 16.99 -13.87 19.22
C HIS A 103 18.12 -14.21 18.25
N GLY A 104 18.84 -13.21 17.72
CA GLY A 104 19.91 -13.42 16.75
C GLY A 104 19.44 -13.82 15.34
N THR A 105 18.13 -13.97 15.13
CA THR A 105 17.53 -14.40 13.86
C THR A 105 16.46 -13.42 13.37
N ILE A 106 16.26 -13.42 12.06
CA ILE A 106 15.18 -12.72 11.34
C ILE A 106 14.29 -13.71 10.57
N ASP A 107 14.48 -15.00 10.77
CA ASP A 107 13.66 -16.07 10.21
C ASP A 107 12.45 -16.33 11.13
N PRO A 108 11.21 -16.20 10.62
CA PRO A 108 10.00 -16.55 11.36
C PRO A 108 9.97 -18.00 11.84
N ASP A 109 10.52 -18.95 11.07
CA ASP A 109 10.47 -20.38 11.38
C ASP A 109 11.35 -20.71 12.58
N GLU A 110 12.56 -20.14 12.65
CA GLU A 110 13.48 -20.31 13.80
C GLU A 110 12.91 -19.70 15.10
N LEU A 111 12.11 -18.63 14.99
CA LEU A 111 11.41 -18.04 16.14
C LEU A 111 10.28 -18.93 16.67
N SER A 112 9.64 -19.71 15.80
CA SER A 112 8.58 -20.65 16.18
C SER A 112 9.13 -21.85 16.95
N GLU A 113 10.32 -22.33 16.59
CA GLU A 113 10.95 -23.49 17.23
C GLU A 113 11.44 -23.20 18.67
N LEU A 114 11.79 -21.95 18.99
CA LEU A 114 12.18 -21.53 20.35
C LEU A 114 11.01 -21.50 21.37
N ARG A 115 9.77 -21.74 20.93
CA ARG A 115 8.57 -21.82 21.79
C ARG A 115 8.17 -23.26 22.16
N GLY A 116 9.02 -24.26 21.85
CA GLY A 116 8.95 -25.63 22.38
C GLY A 116 9.89 -25.83 23.56
#